data_AF-A0A212CTQ4-F1
#
_entry.id   AF-A0A212CTQ4-F1
#
_cell.length_a   1.000
_cell.length_b   1.000
_cell.length_c   1.000
_cell.angle_alpha   90.00
_cell.angle_beta   90.00
_cell.angle_gamma   90.00
#
_symmetry.space_group_name_H-M   'P 1'
#
loop_
_entity.id
_entity.type
_entity.pdbx_description
1 polymer ?
#
loop_
_entity_poly.entity_id
_entity_poly.type
_entity_poly.pdbx_seq_one_letter_code
_entity_poly.pdbx_strand_id
1 'polypeptide(L)'
;QLKTCSEEYEDRECLNQAITALMNLQGSMDRIYKQYSPRRRPGDPVCPFYNRQLRSKHLAIKKMNEIQKNIDGWEGKDIGQCCNEFIMEGPLTRIGAKHERHIFLFDGLMISCKPNHSQSRLPGCSSAEYRLKEKFVMRKIQICDKEDTCECKHAFELVSKDENSIIYAAKSAEEKNNWMAALISLQYRSTLDRMLDSVLLKEENEQPLRLPSPEVYRFVVKDSEENIVFEDNLQSRNPNFVRTFLTTYRSFCKPQELLSLLIERFEIPEPEPTEADKLALEKGEQPISTDLKRFRKEYVQPVQL
;
A
#
# COMPACT_ATOMS: atom_id res chain seq x y z
N GLN A 1 -21.14 8.15 9.02
CA GLN A 1 -20.90 9.02 7.84
C GLN A 1 -21.51 8.41 6.58
N LEU A 2 -21.30 7.12 6.26
CA LEU A 2 -21.96 6.49 5.10
C LEU A 2 -23.50 6.47 5.19
N LYS A 3 -24.07 6.12 6.35
CA LYS A 3 -25.53 6.13 6.61
C LYS A 3 -26.22 7.47 6.30
N THR A 4 -25.56 8.59 6.57
CA THR A 4 -26.11 9.94 6.37
C THR A 4 -25.97 10.42 4.93
N CYS A 5 -25.25 9.68 4.09
CA CYS A 5 -24.99 10.00 2.69
C CYS A 5 -25.74 9.08 1.71
N SER A 6 -26.43 8.05 2.20
CA SER A 6 -27.24 7.16 1.35
C SER A 6 -28.63 7.76 1.13
N GLU A 7 -29.02 7.88 -0.15
CA GLU A 7 -30.31 8.41 -0.58
C GLU A 7 -31.40 7.33 -0.58
N GLU A 8 -31.03 6.04 -0.62
CA GLU A 8 -31.96 4.92 -0.71
C GLU A 8 -32.40 4.43 0.69
N TYR A 9 -33.67 4.04 0.83
CA TYR A 9 -34.20 3.55 2.11
C TYR A 9 -33.70 2.14 2.43
N GLU A 10 -33.72 1.23 1.45
CA GLU A 10 -33.27 -0.16 1.63
C GLU A 10 -31.80 -0.24 2.01
N ASP A 11 -30.93 0.52 1.34
CA ASP A 11 -29.50 0.60 1.68
C ASP A 11 -29.28 1.10 3.12
N ARG A 12 -30.06 2.09 3.58
CA ARG A 12 -29.98 2.57 4.98
C ARG A 12 -30.37 1.49 5.99
N GLU A 13 -31.36 0.66 5.69
CA GLU A 13 -31.76 -0.47 6.54
C GLU A 13 -30.70 -1.57 6.56
N CYS A 14 -30.11 -1.92 5.41
CA CYS A 14 -28.97 -2.84 5.34
C CYS A 14 -27.77 -2.33 6.16
N LEU A 15 -27.47 -1.03 6.07
CA LEU A 15 -26.42 -0.41 6.88
C LEU A 15 -26.74 -0.47 8.39
N ASN A 16 -28.01 -0.29 8.80
CA ASN A 16 -28.41 -0.43 10.20
C ASN A 16 -28.17 -1.86 10.71
N GLN A 17 -28.54 -2.87 9.92
CA GLN A 17 -28.34 -4.27 10.27
C GLN A 17 -26.84 -4.59 10.38
N ALA A 18 -26.03 -4.14 9.43
CA ALA A 18 -24.59 -4.36 9.43
C ALA A 18 -23.90 -3.69 10.64
N ILE A 19 -24.24 -2.43 10.94
CA ILE A 19 -23.72 -1.72 12.12
C ILE A 19 -24.08 -2.50 13.38
N THR A 20 -25.35 -2.89 13.52
CA THR A 20 -25.86 -3.61 14.69
C THR A 20 -25.14 -4.95 14.90
N ALA A 21 -24.97 -5.74 13.82
CA ALA A 21 -24.25 -7.00 13.87
C ALA A 21 -22.77 -6.84 14.28
N LEU A 22 -22.14 -5.72 13.90
CA LEU A 22 -20.73 -5.44 14.19
C LEU A 22 -20.51 -4.75 15.55
N MET A 23 -21.55 -4.32 16.27
CA MET A 23 -21.41 -3.57 17.54
C MET A 23 -20.59 -4.33 18.60
N ASN A 24 -20.81 -5.64 18.73
CA ASN A 24 -20.09 -6.45 19.71
C ASN A 24 -18.61 -6.56 19.40
N LEU A 25 -18.27 -6.72 18.11
CA LEU A 25 -16.89 -6.75 17.65
C LEU A 25 -16.21 -5.39 17.88
N GLN A 26 -16.89 -4.30 17.50
CA GLN A 26 -16.39 -2.94 17.73
C GLN A 26 -16.11 -2.70 19.22
N GLY A 27 -17.07 -3.01 20.11
CA GLY A 27 -16.90 -2.86 21.54
C GLY A 27 -15.77 -3.73 22.12
N SER A 28 -15.56 -4.93 21.58
CA SER A 28 -14.44 -5.80 21.97
C SER A 28 -13.10 -5.21 21.54
N MET A 29 -12.98 -4.77 20.29
CA MET A 29 -11.78 -4.12 19.76
C MET A 29 -11.45 -2.84 20.54
N ASP A 30 -12.46 -2.03 20.88
CA ASP A 30 -12.28 -0.82 21.68
C ASP A 30 -11.75 -1.12 23.09
N ARG A 31 -12.20 -2.21 23.72
CA ARG A 31 -11.70 -2.66 25.03
C ARG A 31 -10.24 -3.12 24.94
N ILE A 32 -9.93 -3.97 23.96
CA ILE A 32 -8.57 -4.46 23.72
C ILE A 32 -7.63 -3.29 23.42
N TYR A 33 -8.05 -2.37 22.55
CA TYR A 33 -7.27 -1.18 22.21
C TYR A 33 -7.00 -0.32 23.45
N LYS A 34 -8.01 -0.05 24.29
CA LYS A 34 -7.84 0.70 25.54
C LYS A 34 -6.95 -0.01 26.57
N GLN A 35 -6.96 -1.35 26.58
CA GLN A 35 -6.21 -2.17 27.53
C GLN A 35 -4.72 -2.29 27.19
N TYR A 36 -4.39 -2.42 25.90
CA TYR A 36 -3.01 -2.67 25.44
C TYR A 36 -2.36 -1.50 24.72
N SER A 37 -3.06 -0.37 24.54
CA SER A 37 -2.39 0.83 24.05
C SER A 37 -1.30 1.24 25.04
N PRO A 38 -0.04 1.43 24.61
CA PRO A 38 0.94 2.12 25.43
C PRO A 38 0.31 3.45 25.86
N ARG A 39 0.59 3.93 27.08
CA ARG A 39 0.22 5.30 27.48
C ARG A 39 1.00 6.30 26.61
N ARG A 40 0.62 6.43 25.34
CA ARG A 40 1.19 7.36 24.37
C ARG A 40 0.75 8.76 24.75
N ARG A 41 1.65 9.73 24.60
CA ARG A 41 1.30 11.13 24.82
C ARG A 41 0.21 11.51 23.79
N PRO A 42 -0.80 12.31 24.17
CA PRO A 42 -1.78 12.82 23.21
C PRO A 42 -1.03 13.61 22.12
N GLY A 43 -1.01 13.10 20.88
CA GLY A 43 -0.35 13.78 19.75
C GLY A 43 0.63 12.94 18.94
N ASP A 44 1.11 11.80 19.44
CA ASP A 44 1.98 10.92 18.63
C ASP A 44 1.15 10.21 17.55
N PRO A 45 1.41 10.47 16.25
CA PRO A 45 0.75 9.71 15.20
C PRO A 45 1.10 8.24 15.37
N VAL A 46 0.09 7.37 15.25
CA VAL A 46 0.30 5.95 14.97
C VAL A 46 1.37 5.87 13.89
N CYS A 47 2.50 5.21 14.13
CA CYS A 47 3.48 4.90 13.07
C CYS A 47 2.69 4.32 11.89
N PRO A 48 2.40 5.11 10.84
CA PRO A 48 1.33 4.78 9.92
C PRO A 48 1.92 4.00 8.76
N PHE A 49 2.78 3.02 9.05
CA PHE A 49 3.41 2.20 8.00
C PHE A 49 2.38 1.43 7.17
N TYR A 50 1.14 1.34 7.63
CA TYR A 50 0.06 0.66 6.91
C TYR A 50 -1.20 1.50 6.66
N ASN A 51 -1.22 2.81 6.96
CA ASN A 51 -2.40 3.65 6.67
C ASN A 51 -2.10 4.82 5.75
N ARG A 52 -2.24 4.50 4.45
CA ARG A 52 -2.95 5.30 3.43
C ARG A 52 -2.36 6.69 3.14
N GLN A 53 -1.45 6.74 2.16
CA GLN A 53 -1.59 7.37 0.81
C GLN A 53 -2.66 8.47 0.55
N LEU A 54 -3.17 9.16 1.55
CA LEU A 54 -4.21 10.19 1.43
C LEU A 54 -3.98 11.36 2.41
N ARG A 55 -2.73 11.75 2.65
CA ARG A 55 -2.48 13.18 2.92
C ARG A 55 -2.40 13.87 1.57
N SER A 56 -3.26 14.88 1.34
CA SER A 56 -3.18 15.71 0.14
C SER A 56 -1.73 16.10 -0.11
N LYS A 57 -1.19 15.88 -1.31
CA LYS A 57 0.19 16.23 -1.69
C LYS A 57 0.56 17.65 -1.23
N HIS A 58 -0.41 18.56 -1.28
CA HIS A 58 -0.29 19.93 -0.77
C HIS A 58 -0.01 20.01 0.74
N LEU A 59 -0.64 19.19 1.57
CA LEU A 59 -0.41 19.17 3.02
C LEU A 59 0.96 18.59 3.36
N ALA A 60 1.41 17.56 2.64
CA ALA A 60 2.75 17.00 2.79
C ALA A 60 3.82 18.04 2.46
N ILE A 61 3.70 18.72 1.32
CA ILE A 61 4.61 19.80 0.90
C ILE A 61 4.62 20.94 1.92
N LYS A 62 3.45 21.37 2.42
CA LYS A 62 3.36 22.40 3.47
C LYS A 62 4.18 22.02 4.70
N LYS A 63 4.04 20.79 5.20
CA LYS A 63 4.81 20.31 6.36
C LYS A 63 6.31 20.30 6.08
N MET A 64 6.73 19.86 4.89
CA MET A 64 8.14 19.84 4.51
C MET A 64 8.75 21.25 4.46
N ASN A 65 8.02 22.22 3.88
CA ASN A 65 8.46 23.61 3.81
C ASN A 65 8.54 24.26 5.20
N GLU A 66 7.60 23.92 6.10
CA GLU A 66 7.62 24.38 7.49
C GLU A 66 8.85 23.85 8.24
N ILE A 67 9.14 22.54 8.12
CA ILE A 67 10.34 21.95 8.75
C ILE A 67 11.61 22.60 8.21
N GLN A 68 11.73 22.77 6.89
CA GLN A 68 12.92 23.42 6.31
C GLN A 68 13.09 24.85 6.80
N LYS A 69 12.00 25.63 6.92
CA LYS A 69 12.02 27.00 7.45
C LYS A 69 12.44 27.06 8.92
N ASN A 70 12.14 26.03 9.70
CA ASN A 70 12.50 25.92 11.12
C ASN A 70 13.93 25.42 11.36
N ILE A 71 14.70 25.16 10.31
CA ILE A 71 16.10 24.72 10.37
C ILE A 71 17.02 25.84 9.86
N ASP A 72 17.87 26.35 10.75
CA ASP A 72 18.91 27.32 10.44
C ASP A 72 20.12 26.67 9.77
N GLY A 73 20.75 27.39 8.84
CA GLY A 73 21.91 26.91 8.08
C GLY A 73 21.59 25.79 7.10
N TRP A 74 20.46 25.85 6.40
CA TRP A 74 20.10 24.87 5.38
C TRP A 74 21.10 24.87 4.21
N GLU A 75 21.60 23.69 3.85
CA GLU A 75 22.56 23.52 2.76
C GLU A 75 22.03 22.55 1.68
N GLY A 76 22.11 23.01 0.41
CA GLY A 76 21.71 22.26 -0.77
C GLY A 76 20.24 22.44 -1.17
N LYS A 77 19.73 21.50 -1.97
CA LYS A 77 18.36 21.53 -2.51
C LYS A 77 17.29 21.44 -1.42
N ASP A 78 16.12 22.00 -1.69
CA ASP A 78 14.95 21.94 -0.81
C ASP A 78 14.49 20.50 -0.59
N ILE A 79 13.87 20.25 0.57
CA ILE A 79 13.34 18.93 0.94
C ILE A 79 12.30 18.48 -0.10
N GLY A 80 11.41 19.38 -0.53
CA GLY A 80 10.35 19.09 -1.52
C GLY A 80 10.84 18.70 -2.91
N GLN A 81 12.13 18.88 -3.23
CA GLN A 81 12.69 18.49 -4.53
C GLN A 81 13.19 17.04 -4.56
N CYS A 82 13.40 16.43 -3.39
CA CYS A 82 14.00 15.09 -3.29
C CYS A 82 13.26 14.13 -2.37
N CYS A 83 12.19 14.61 -1.73
CA CYS A 83 11.32 13.86 -0.84
C CYS A 83 9.86 14.12 -1.21
N ASN A 84 8.98 13.17 -0.89
CA ASN A 84 7.53 13.29 -1.11
C ASN A 84 6.75 13.23 0.20
N GLU A 85 7.34 12.63 1.24
CA GLU A 85 6.64 12.35 2.49
C GLU A 85 7.54 12.53 3.71
N PHE A 86 6.96 13.09 4.76
CA PHE A 86 7.53 13.11 6.10
C PHE A 86 7.08 11.87 6.87
N ILE A 87 8.02 11.15 7.47
CA ILE A 87 7.76 9.83 8.07
C ILE A 87 7.67 9.94 9.59
N MET A 88 8.75 10.39 10.22
CA MET A 88 8.80 10.56 11.67
C MET A 88 9.84 11.60 12.08
N GLU A 89 9.69 12.12 13.29
CA GLU A 89 10.69 12.97 13.94
C GLU A 89 10.90 12.50 15.37
N GLY A 90 12.09 12.76 15.90
CA GLY A 90 12.37 12.38 17.27
C GLY A 90 13.81 12.66 17.69
N PRO A 91 14.08 12.60 19.01
CA PRO A 91 15.41 12.75 19.54
C PRO A 91 16.23 11.48 19.36
N LEU A 92 17.50 11.61 18.94
CA LEU A 92 18.51 10.55 18.95
C LEU A 92 19.84 11.08 19.47
N THR A 93 20.57 10.23 20.20
CA THR A 93 21.92 10.54 20.68
C THR A 93 22.94 9.99 19.70
N ARG A 94 23.71 10.87 19.05
CA ARG A 94 24.84 10.44 18.22
C ARG A 94 26.02 10.06 19.11
N ILE A 95 26.54 8.84 18.95
CA ILE A 95 27.73 8.38 19.68
C ILE A 95 28.94 9.22 19.23
N GLY A 96 29.65 9.79 20.20
CA GLY A 96 30.73 10.76 19.98
C GLY A 96 30.29 12.24 19.93
N ALA A 97 28.99 12.54 19.99
CA ALA A 97 28.50 13.93 20.06
C ALA A 97 28.17 14.36 21.50
N LYS A 98 28.50 15.61 21.86
CA LYS A 98 28.23 16.18 23.20
C LYS A 98 26.75 16.45 23.51
N HIS A 99 25.88 16.51 22.50
CA HIS A 99 24.48 16.86 22.68
C HIS A 99 23.58 15.99 21.83
N GLU A 100 22.39 15.70 22.36
CA GLU A 100 21.29 15.08 21.63
C GLU A 100 20.97 15.84 20.33
N ARG A 101 20.54 15.08 19.33
CA ARG A 101 20.12 15.60 18.02
C ARG A 101 18.64 15.35 17.85
N HIS A 102 17.93 16.36 17.34
CA HIS A 102 16.57 16.18 16.86
C HIS A 102 16.65 15.76 15.40
N ILE A 103 16.01 14.64 15.05
CA ILE A 103 16.09 14.04 13.73
C ILE A 103 14.75 14.18 13.02
N PHE A 104 14.78 14.59 11.77
CA PHE A 104 13.63 14.54 10.86
C PHE A 104 13.89 13.49 9.78
N LEU A 105 12.97 12.53 9.65
CA LEU A 105 13.03 11.47 8.64
C LEU A 105 11.98 11.69 7.54
N PHE A 106 12.47 11.70 6.31
CA PHE A 106 11.69 11.74 5.08
C PHE A 106 11.99 10.49 4.24
N ASP A 107 11.15 10.23 3.23
CA ASP A 107 11.32 9.11 2.30
C ASP A 107 12.70 9.12 1.59
N GLY A 108 13.21 10.30 1.24
CA GLY A 108 14.49 10.46 0.55
C GLY A 108 15.67 10.94 1.41
N LEU A 109 15.41 11.48 2.60
CA LEU A 109 16.39 12.19 3.43
C LEU A 109 16.22 11.91 4.92
N MET A 110 17.33 11.82 5.64
CA MET A 110 17.37 11.92 7.10
C MET A 110 18.18 13.15 7.50
N ILE A 111 17.64 13.97 8.39
CA ILE A 111 18.21 15.28 8.73
C ILE A 111 18.50 15.29 10.23
N SER A 112 19.75 15.56 10.59
CA SER A 112 20.17 15.68 11.99
C SER A 112 20.38 17.14 12.38
N CYS A 113 19.63 17.59 13.39
CA CYS A 113 19.63 18.96 13.86
C CYS A 113 20.05 19.07 15.32
N LYS A 114 20.70 20.19 15.68
CA LYS A 114 20.88 20.59 17.08
C LYS A 114 19.71 21.49 17.50
N PRO A 115 18.95 21.16 18.56
CA PRO A 115 17.92 22.05 19.07
C PRO A 115 18.56 23.30 19.70
N ASN A 116 18.06 24.48 19.35
CA ASN A 116 18.46 25.75 19.94
C ASN A 116 17.58 26.00 21.16
N HIS A 117 18.04 25.59 22.35
CA HIS A 117 17.34 25.90 23.59
C HIS A 117 17.51 27.38 23.94
N SER A 118 16.62 28.23 23.41
CA SER A 118 16.28 29.58 23.88
C SER A 118 17.40 30.39 24.54
N GLN A 119 18.60 30.45 23.95
CA GLN A 119 19.66 31.32 24.42
C GLN A 119 19.56 32.64 23.65
N SER A 120 19.09 33.67 24.37
CA SER A 120 19.23 35.11 24.12
C SER A 120 19.46 35.49 22.65
N ARG A 121 18.37 35.64 21.88
CA ARG A 121 18.46 36.10 20.50
C ARG A 121 18.68 37.61 20.50
N LEU A 122 19.81 38.04 19.94
CA LEU A 122 19.99 39.42 19.50
C LEU A 122 18.92 39.78 18.44
N PRO A 123 18.41 41.02 18.40
CA PRO A 123 17.45 41.44 17.39
C PRO A 123 18.05 41.28 15.98
N GLY A 124 17.39 40.49 15.12
CA GLY A 124 17.82 40.24 13.74
C GLY A 124 18.33 38.82 13.44
N CYS A 125 18.48 37.94 14.44
CA CYS A 125 18.90 36.55 14.22
C CYS A 125 17.71 35.60 13.94
N SER A 126 17.95 34.55 13.15
CA SER A 126 16.93 33.58 12.70
C SER A 126 16.06 33.05 13.84
N SER A 127 14.73 33.04 13.65
CA SER A 127 13.77 32.51 14.62
C SER A 127 13.71 30.98 14.65
N ALA A 128 14.48 30.31 13.80
CA ALA A 128 14.55 28.85 13.70
C ALA A 128 14.88 28.18 15.04
N GLU A 129 14.17 27.09 15.34
CA GLU A 129 14.32 26.30 16.57
C GLU A 129 15.45 25.28 16.46
N TYR A 130 15.83 24.92 15.25
CA TYR A 130 16.81 23.89 14.96
C TYR A 130 17.96 24.47 14.15
N ARG A 131 19.17 23.93 14.34
CA ARG A 131 20.32 24.20 13.47
C ARG A 131 20.75 22.93 12.78
N LEU A 132 20.90 22.97 11.46
CA LEU A 132 21.36 21.83 10.67
C LEU A 132 22.77 21.40 11.13
N LYS A 133 22.96 20.09 11.29
CA LYS A 133 24.27 19.50 11.54
C LYS A 133 24.68 18.57 10.41
N GLU A 134 23.82 17.63 10.05
CA GLU A 134 24.12 16.64 9.03
C GLU A 134 22.88 16.31 8.21
N LYS A 135 23.10 15.97 6.93
CA LYS A 135 22.05 15.54 6.00
C LYS A 135 22.47 14.24 5.33
N PHE A 136 21.56 13.29 5.33
CA PHE A 136 21.78 11.92 4.89
C PHE A 136 20.83 11.60 3.75
N VAL A 137 21.37 11.18 2.60
CA VAL A 137 20.56 10.70 1.48
C VAL A 137 20.29 9.22 1.66
N MET A 138 19.05 8.85 1.94
CA MET A 138 18.68 7.49 2.36
C MET A 138 19.08 6.42 1.34
N ARG A 139 19.03 6.74 0.03
CA ARG A 139 19.46 5.84 -1.05
C ARG A 139 20.95 5.45 -1.03
N LYS A 140 21.78 6.15 -0.26
CA LYS A 140 23.22 5.91 -0.14
C LYS A 140 23.62 5.30 1.21
N ILE A 141 22.65 4.95 2.04
CA ILE A 141 22.90 4.55 3.42
C ILE A 141 22.35 3.15 3.64
N GLN A 142 23.15 2.33 4.30
CA GLN A 142 22.75 1.03 4.81
C GLN A 142 22.57 1.13 6.32
N ILE A 143 21.44 0.63 6.82
CA ILE A 143 21.14 0.61 8.25
C ILE A 143 21.48 -0.77 8.80
N CYS A 144 22.30 -0.78 9.85
CA CYS A 144 22.72 -1.99 10.56
C CYS A 144 22.32 -1.90 12.03
N ASP A 145 21.68 -2.96 12.53
CA ASP A 145 21.40 -3.05 13.97
C ASP A 145 22.71 -3.29 14.75
N LYS A 146 22.83 -2.67 15.92
CA LYS A 146 23.93 -2.90 16.86
C LYS A 146 23.37 -3.52 18.13
N GLU A 147 24.02 -4.59 18.58
CA GLU A 147 23.74 -5.19 19.87
C GLU A 147 24.08 -4.23 21.01
N ASP A 148 23.34 -4.35 22.11
CA ASP A 148 23.51 -3.50 23.28
C ASP A 148 24.85 -3.82 23.96
N THR A 149 25.73 -2.82 24.09
CA THR A 149 26.99 -2.93 24.84
C THR A 149 26.86 -2.24 26.21
N CYS A 150 27.86 -2.44 27.08
CA CYS A 150 27.89 -1.82 28.41
C CYS A 150 27.86 -0.28 28.35
N GLU A 151 28.33 0.31 27.26
CA GLU A 151 28.45 1.77 27.07
C GLU A 151 27.31 2.35 26.22
N CYS A 152 26.67 1.53 25.39
CA CYS A 152 25.68 2.00 24.44
C CYS A 152 24.54 0.98 24.28
N LYS A 153 23.35 1.35 24.74
CA LYS A 153 22.13 0.56 24.57
C LYS A 153 21.23 1.20 23.53
N HIS A 154 20.45 0.38 22.85
CA HIS A 154 19.45 0.79 21.89
C HIS A 154 20.03 1.58 20.71
N ALA A 155 21.15 1.11 20.17
CA ALA A 155 21.83 1.74 19.06
C ALA A 155 21.64 1.05 17.70
N PHE A 156 21.82 1.83 16.65
CA PHE A 156 21.91 1.38 15.26
C PHE A 156 22.95 2.21 14.51
N GLU A 157 23.50 1.65 13.44
CA GLU A 157 24.56 2.23 12.64
C GLU A 157 24.05 2.60 11.25
N LEU A 158 24.39 3.82 10.80
CA LEU A 158 24.21 4.30 9.43
C LEU A 158 25.55 4.20 8.73
N VAL A 159 25.68 3.28 7.78
CA VAL A 159 26.88 3.09 6.97
C VAL A 159 26.68 3.77 5.63
N SER A 160 27.50 4.78 5.32
CA SER A 160 27.54 5.40 3.99
C SER A 160 28.28 4.52 3.00
N LYS A 161 28.04 4.72 1.70
CA LYS A 161 28.81 4.07 0.61
C LYS A 161 30.32 4.32 0.67
N ASP A 162 30.73 5.41 1.30
CA ASP A 162 32.15 5.78 1.47
C ASP A 162 32.74 5.19 2.77
N GLU A 163 32.14 4.14 3.32
CA GLU A 163 32.50 3.46 4.59
C GLU A 163 32.48 4.34 5.86
N ASN A 164 32.07 5.60 5.74
CA ASN A 164 31.80 6.44 6.90
C ASN A 164 30.60 5.87 7.67
N SER A 165 30.82 5.44 8.92
CA SER A 165 29.77 4.93 9.79
C SER A 165 29.43 5.90 10.92
N ILE A 166 28.13 6.06 11.17
CA ILE A 166 27.61 6.94 12.21
C ILE A 166 26.63 6.14 13.06
N ILE A 167 26.87 6.14 14.37
CA ILE A 167 26.06 5.38 15.32
C ILE A 167 25.11 6.33 16.05
N TYR A 168 23.83 5.99 16.04
CA TYR A 168 22.78 6.66 16.81
C TYR A 168 22.22 5.71 17.87
N ALA A 169 21.92 6.26 19.04
CA ALA A 169 21.27 5.57 20.14
C ALA A 169 19.94 6.25 20.52
N ALA A 170 18.91 5.44 20.69
CA ALA A 170 17.59 5.86 21.17
C ALA A 170 17.50 5.80 22.71
N LYS A 171 16.51 6.46 23.31
CA LYS A 171 16.35 6.46 24.78
C LYS A 171 15.78 5.15 25.32
N SER A 172 15.03 4.44 24.49
CA SER A 172 14.39 3.18 24.84
C SER A 172 14.42 2.19 23.67
N ALA A 173 14.24 0.91 23.99
CA ALA A 173 14.08 -0.14 22.98
C ALA A 173 12.86 0.12 22.07
N GLU A 174 11.77 0.69 22.61
CA GLU A 174 10.59 1.04 21.81
C GLU A 174 10.91 2.11 20.77
N GLU A 175 11.64 3.17 21.15
CA GLU A 175 12.08 4.19 20.21
C GLU A 175 13.04 3.63 19.16
N LYS A 176 14.03 2.80 19.57
CA LYS A 176 14.90 2.09 18.62
C LYS A 176 14.09 1.27 17.62
N ASN A 177 13.10 0.51 18.10
CA ASN A 177 12.25 -0.31 17.24
C ASN A 177 11.45 0.54 16.26
N ASN A 178 10.92 1.69 16.68
CA ASN A 178 10.21 2.61 15.79
C ASN A 178 11.13 3.18 14.71
N TRP A 179 12.35 3.60 15.08
CA TRP A 179 13.36 4.09 14.14
C TRP A 179 13.80 2.99 13.15
N MET A 180 14.13 1.80 13.66
CA MET A 180 14.54 0.66 12.83
C MET A 180 13.43 0.23 11.89
N ALA A 181 12.18 0.14 12.36
CA ALA A 181 11.04 -0.18 11.51
C ALA A 181 10.91 0.83 10.36
N ALA A 182 11.05 2.13 10.64
CA ALA A 182 10.99 3.16 9.61
C ALA A 182 12.12 3.06 8.58
N LEU A 183 13.35 2.96 9.08
CA LEU A 183 14.56 2.97 8.25
C LEU A 183 14.67 1.70 7.39
N ILE A 184 14.42 0.52 7.97
CA ILE A 184 14.45 -0.77 7.26
C ILE A 184 13.29 -0.84 6.26
N SER A 185 12.09 -0.37 6.62
CA SER A 185 10.97 -0.29 5.68
C SER A 185 11.33 0.57 4.47
N LEU A 186 11.94 1.74 4.66
CA LEU A 186 12.38 2.58 3.54
C LEU A 186 13.45 1.92 2.67
N GLN A 187 14.41 1.24 3.28
CA GLN A 187 15.50 0.60 2.57
C GLN A 187 15.01 -0.59 1.73
N TYR A 188 14.12 -1.41 2.27
CA TYR A 188 13.72 -2.68 1.67
C TYR A 188 12.34 -2.69 1.00
N ARG A 189 11.55 -1.61 1.09
CA ARG A 189 10.21 -1.55 0.46
C ARG A 189 10.23 -1.95 -1.01
N SER A 190 11.09 -1.32 -1.82
CA SER A 190 11.17 -1.64 -3.25
C SER A 190 11.61 -3.09 -3.53
N THR A 191 12.46 -3.66 -2.67
CA THR A 191 12.88 -5.06 -2.78
C THR A 191 11.72 -6.00 -2.45
N LEU A 192 11.00 -5.72 -1.37
CA LEU A 192 9.84 -6.49 -0.94
C LEU A 192 8.70 -6.42 -1.97
N ASP A 193 8.42 -5.23 -2.51
CA ASP A 193 7.42 -5.05 -3.57
C ASP A 193 7.80 -5.88 -4.81
N ARG A 194 9.06 -5.83 -5.26
CA ARG A 194 9.53 -6.64 -6.39
C ARG A 194 9.50 -8.14 -6.12
N MET A 195 9.82 -8.56 -4.89
CA MET A 195 9.74 -9.97 -4.50
C MET A 195 8.28 -10.45 -4.49
N LEU A 196 7.36 -9.63 -3.99
CA LEU A 196 5.93 -9.90 -4.01
C LEU A 196 5.42 -10.00 -5.44
N ASP A 197 5.72 -9.03 -6.30
CA ASP A 197 5.35 -9.04 -7.72
C ASP A 197 5.88 -10.30 -8.42
N SER A 198 7.12 -10.71 -8.12
CA SER A 198 7.71 -11.92 -8.69
C SER A 198 7.01 -13.20 -8.21
N VAL A 199 6.58 -13.26 -6.95
CA VAL A 199 5.83 -14.42 -6.43
C VAL A 199 4.44 -14.46 -7.04
N LEU A 200 3.72 -13.33 -7.07
CA LEU A 200 2.38 -13.24 -7.66
C LEU A 200 2.39 -13.60 -9.16
N LEU A 201 3.37 -13.10 -9.92
CA LEU A 201 3.53 -13.44 -11.33
C LEU A 201 3.86 -14.93 -11.53
N LYS A 202 4.66 -15.52 -10.64
CA LYS A 202 4.95 -16.94 -10.68
C LYS A 202 3.69 -17.77 -10.39
N GLU A 203 2.92 -17.41 -9.37
CA GLU A 203 1.64 -18.06 -9.04
C GLU A 203 0.65 -17.96 -10.20
N GLU A 204 0.54 -16.79 -10.85
CA GLU A 204 -0.31 -16.60 -12.01
C GLU A 204 0.07 -17.50 -13.19
N ASN A 205 1.38 -17.66 -13.45
CA ASN A 205 1.90 -18.52 -14.52
C ASN A 205 1.77 -20.02 -14.21
N GLU A 206 1.88 -20.43 -12.95
CA GLU A 206 1.76 -21.83 -12.53
C GLU A 206 0.30 -22.32 -12.53
N GLN A 207 -0.67 -21.40 -12.35
CA GLN A 207 -2.10 -21.70 -12.34
C GLN A 207 -2.87 -20.77 -13.29
N PRO A 208 -2.65 -20.88 -14.62
CA PRO A 208 -3.39 -20.09 -15.58
C PRO A 208 -4.87 -20.47 -15.55
N LEU A 209 -5.73 -19.46 -15.73
CA LEU A 209 -7.17 -19.66 -15.74
C LEU A 209 -7.57 -20.59 -16.90
N ARG A 210 -8.08 -21.78 -16.57
CA ARG A 210 -8.54 -22.76 -17.56
C ARG A 210 -9.93 -22.38 -18.07
N LEU A 211 -10.02 -22.16 -19.38
CA LEU A 211 -11.29 -21.90 -20.07
C LEU A 211 -11.82 -23.20 -20.72
N PRO A 212 -13.14 -23.32 -20.94
CA PRO A 212 -13.72 -24.43 -21.69
C PRO A 212 -13.20 -24.49 -23.13
N SER A 213 -13.34 -25.65 -23.77
CA SER A 213 -13.02 -25.78 -25.21
C SER A 213 -13.93 -24.89 -26.07
N PRO A 214 -13.40 -24.25 -27.13
CA PRO A 214 -14.22 -23.50 -28.09
C PRO A 214 -15.32 -24.32 -28.76
N GLU A 215 -15.16 -25.64 -28.81
CA GLU A 215 -16.18 -26.57 -29.35
C GLU A 215 -17.43 -26.64 -28.47
N VAL A 216 -17.26 -26.49 -27.16
CA VAL A 216 -18.35 -26.56 -26.18
C VAL A 216 -18.88 -25.17 -25.83
N TYR A 217 -18.05 -24.13 -25.97
CA TYR A 217 -18.42 -22.77 -25.61
C TYR A 217 -17.80 -21.74 -26.57
N ARG A 218 -18.59 -21.26 -27.54
CA ARG A 218 -18.09 -20.43 -28.65
C ARG A 218 -17.48 -19.09 -28.26
N PHE A 219 -17.79 -18.58 -27.06
CA PHE A 219 -17.34 -17.27 -26.59
C PHE A 219 -15.91 -17.25 -26.02
N VAL A 220 -15.20 -18.39 -26.06
CA VAL A 220 -13.77 -18.47 -25.73
C VAL A 220 -12.86 -18.53 -26.97
N VAL A 221 -13.44 -18.43 -28.16
CA VAL A 221 -12.66 -18.28 -29.40
C VAL A 221 -11.79 -17.04 -29.27
N LYS A 222 -10.49 -17.18 -29.58
CA LYS A 222 -9.53 -16.09 -29.45
C LYS A 222 -9.85 -14.97 -30.43
N ASP A 223 -9.62 -13.73 -29.98
CA ASP A 223 -9.71 -12.55 -30.82
C ASP A 223 -8.67 -12.60 -31.94
N SER A 224 -9.08 -12.15 -33.13
CA SER A 224 -8.31 -12.10 -34.36
C SER A 224 -8.86 -10.97 -35.25
N GLU A 225 -8.10 -10.54 -36.25
CA GLU A 225 -8.55 -9.51 -37.19
C GLU A 225 -9.78 -9.93 -38.02
N GLU A 226 -10.09 -11.24 -38.06
CA GLU A 226 -11.22 -11.80 -38.80
C GLU A 226 -12.55 -11.78 -38.01
N ASN A 227 -12.50 -11.76 -36.67
CA ASN A 227 -13.69 -11.87 -35.82
C ASN A 227 -13.97 -10.64 -34.95
N ILE A 228 -12.99 -9.75 -34.76
CA ILE A 228 -13.20 -8.48 -34.05
C ILE A 228 -12.23 -7.41 -34.55
N VAL A 229 -12.72 -6.18 -34.68
CA VAL A 229 -11.93 -5.02 -35.07
C VAL A 229 -12.00 -3.98 -33.95
N PHE A 230 -10.84 -3.48 -33.52
CA PHE A 230 -10.73 -2.43 -32.53
C PHE A 230 -10.30 -1.12 -33.21
N GLU A 231 -10.88 0.00 -32.78
CA GLU A 231 -10.40 1.32 -33.18
C GLU A 231 -9.30 1.78 -32.21
N ASP A 232 -8.14 2.18 -32.73
CA ASP A 232 -6.96 2.56 -31.96
C ASP A 232 -7.19 3.70 -30.93
N ASN A 233 -8.28 4.45 -31.05
CA ASN A 233 -8.58 5.65 -30.25
C ASN A 233 -9.63 5.45 -29.15
N LEU A 234 -10.19 4.24 -28.96
CA LEU A 234 -11.24 3.97 -27.97
C LEU A 234 -10.75 3.01 -26.87
N GLN A 235 -10.64 3.51 -25.64
CA GLN A 235 -10.25 2.68 -24.48
C GLN A 235 -11.33 1.63 -24.12
N SER A 236 -10.87 0.46 -23.70
CA SER A 236 -11.57 -0.84 -23.59
C SER A 236 -12.72 -0.96 -22.59
N ARG A 237 -13.21 0.14 -22.01
CA ARG A 237 -14.42 0.11 -21.16
C ARG A 237 -15.28 1.34 -21.43
N ASN A 238 -16.15 1.22 -22.43
CA ASN A 238 -17.17 2.22 -22.69
C ASN A 238 -18.42 1.87 -21.87
N PRO A 239 -18.76 2.63 -20.79
CA PRO A 239 -19.98 2.39 -20.01
C PRO A 239 -21.26 2.55 -20.85
N ASN A 240 -21.15 3.15 -22.03
CA ASN A 240 -22.26 3.27 -22.98
C ASN A 240 -22.39 2.07 -23.92
N PHE A 241 -21.48 1.08 -23.89
CA PHE A 241 -21.51 -0.05 -24.82
C PHE A 241 -22.84 -0.81 -24.73
N VAL A 242 -23.26 -1.17 -23.51
CA VAL A 242 -24.53 -1.89 -23.28
C VAL A 242 -25.71 -1.08 -23.81
N ARG A 243 -25.74 0.23 -23.55
CA ARG A 243 -26.80 1.11 -24.02
C ARG A 243 -26.84 1.17 -25.56
N THR A 244 -25.70 1.43 -26.20
CA THR A 244 -25.58 1.53 -27.65
C THR A 244 -25.93 0.21 -28.33
N PHE A 245 -25.47 -0.92 -27.78
CA PHE A 245 -25.81 -2.25 -28.30
C PHE A 245 -27.32 -2.50 -28.19
N LEU A 246 -27.92 -2.31 -27.01
CA LEU A 246 -29.35 -2.56 -26.81
C LEU A 246 -30.27 -1.64 -27.61
N THR A 247 -29.82 -0.43 -27.98
CA THR A 247 -30.59 0.47 -28.84
C THR A 247 -30.50 0.11 -30.34
N THR A 248 -29.39 -0.47 -30.80
CA THR A 248 -29.12 -0.64 -32.23
C THR A 248 -29.11 -2.09 -32.74
N TYR A 249 -29.06 -3.10 -31.85
CA TYR A 249 -28.88 -4.50 -32.23
C TYR A 249 -29.94 -5.04 -33.21
N ARG A 250 -31.16 -4.50 -33.16
CA ARG A 250 -32.28 -4.93 -34.01
C ARG A 250 -32.02 -4.75 -35.51
N SER A 251 -31.02 -3.94 -35.88
CA SER A 251 -30.58 -3.78 -37.26
C SER A 251 -29.82 -5.00 -37.81
N PHE A 252 -29.24 -5.83 -36.95
CA PHE A 252 -28.39 -6.96 -37.35
C PHE A 252 -28.67 -8.28 -36.61
N CYS A 253 -29.50 -8.29 -35.57
CA CYS A 253 -29.84 -9.48 -34.79
C CYS A 253 -31.31 -9.45 -34.33
N LYS A 254 -31.99 -10.60 -34.38
CA LYS A 254 -33.39 -10.70 -33.91
C LYS A 254 -33.43 -10.79 -32.38
N PRO A 255 -34.49 -10.26 -31.71
CA PRO A 255 -34.61 -10.35 -30.25
C PRO A 255 -34.53 -11.78 -29.69
N GLN A 256 -35.14 -12.75 -30.38
CA GLN A 256 -35.11 -14.16 -29.97
C GLN A 256 -33.70 -14.75 -30.08
N GLU A 257 -32.98 -14.42 -31.16
CA GLU A 257 -31.62 -14.86 -31.38
C GLU A 257 -30.65 -14.25 -30.35
N LEU A 258 -30.79 -12.96 -30.05
CA LEU A 258 -30.03 -12.31 -28.99
C LEU A 258 -30.29 -12.97 -27.63
N LEU A 259 -31.54 -13.26 -27.29
CA LEU A 259 -31.87 -13.94 -26.03
C LEU A 259 -31.22 -15.33 -25.96
N SER A 260 -31.28 -16.11 -27.05
CA SER A 260 -30.60 -17.40 -27.11
C SER A 260 -29.09 -17.28 -26.92
N LEU A 261 -28.44 -16.29 -27.55
CA LEU A 261 -27.01 -16.04 -27.38
C LEU A 261 -26.64 -15.62 -25.95
N LEU A 262 -27.49 -14.82 -25.29
CA LEU A 262 -27.27 -14.41 -23.90
C LEU A 262 -27.42 -15.58 -22.93
N ILE A 263 -28.38 -16.47 -23.15
CA ILE A 263 -28.52 -17.71 -22.37
C ILE A 263 -27.29 -18.60 -22.57
N GLU A 264 -26.86 -18.82 -23.82
CA GLU A 264 -25.64 -19.59 -24.12
C GLU A 264 -24.42 -18.95 -23.47
N ARG A 265 -24.30 -17.61 -23.46
CA ARG A 265 -23.21 -16.89 -22.80
C ARG A 265 -23.26 -17.07 -21.27
N PHE A 266 -24.45 -17.12 -20.68
CA PHE A 266 -24.66 -17.26 -19.24
C PHE A 266 -24.34 -18.68 -18.73
N GLU A 267 -24.69 -19.70 -19.53
CA GLU A 267 -24.46 -21.12 -19.23
C GLU A 267 -23.03 -21.56 -19.56
N ILE A 268 -22.07 -21.10 -18.76
CA ILE A 268 -20.64 -21.41 -18.94
C ILE A 268 -20.35 -22.84 -18.43
N PRO A 269 -19.91 -23.78 -19.29
CA PRO A 269 -19.52 -25.11 -18.85
C PRO A 269 -18.23 -25.07 -18.03
N GLU A 270 -18.03 -26.05 -17.15
CA GLU A 270 -16.78 -26.18 -16.40
C GLU A 270 -15.67 -26.73 -17.31
N PRO A 271 -14.40 -26.29 -17.13
CA PRO A 271 -13.29 -26.86 -17.88
C PRO A 271 -13.08 -28.33 -17.51
N GLU A 272 -12.69 -29.14 -18.50
CA GLU A 272 -12.35 -30.55 -18.33
C GLU A 272 -11.29 -30.75 -17.21
N PRO A 273 -11.46 -31.75 -16.33
CA PRO A 273 -10.46 -32.09 -15.32
C PRO A 273 -9.11 -32.44 -15.97
N THR A 274 -8.00 -31.99 -15.36
CA THR A 274 -6.67 -32.37 -15.85
C THR A 274 -6.39 -33.86 -15.58
N GLU A 275 -5.43 -34.45 -16.28
CA GLU A 275 -4.97 -35.81 -15.99
C GLU A 275 -4.47 -35.95 -14.54
N ALA A 276 -3.88 -34.89 -13.96
CA ALA A 276 -3.53 -34.85 -12.54
C ALA A 276 -4.76 -34.89 -11.63
N ASP A 277 -5.82 -34.15 -11.98
CA ASP A 277 -7.10 -34.15 -11.24
C ASP A 277 -7.76 -35.54 -11.29
N LYS A 278 -7.73 -36.19 -12.47
CA LYS A 278 -8.27 -37.55 -12.67
C LYS A 278 -7.50 -38.57 -11.84
N LEU A 279 -6.16 -38.52 -11.86
CA LEU A 279 -5.30 -39.40 -11.06
C LEU A 279 -5.47 -39.20 -9.55
N ALA A 280 -5.71 -37.97 -9.10
CA ALA A 280 -6.02 -37.68 -7.70
C ALA A 280 -7.38 -38.27 -7.31
N LEU A 281 -8.40 -38.13 -8.17
CA LEU A 281 -9.72 -38.75 -7.98
C LEU A 281 -9.63 -40.28 -7.87
N GLU A 282 -8.85 -40.91 -8.75
CA GLU A 282 -8.62 -42.35 -8.77
C GLU A 282 -7.93 -42.85 -7.48
N LYS A 283 -7.10 -42.00 -6.86
CA LYS A 283 -6.47 -42.26 -5.56
C LYS A 283 -7.37 -41.95 -4.37
N GLY A 284 -8.59 -41.47 -4.59
CA GLY A 284 -9.51 -41.04 -3.53
C GLY A 284 -9.12 -39.71 -2.86
N GLU A 285 -8.19 -38.97 -3.45
CA GLU A 285 -7.80 -37.62 -3.02
C GLU A 285 -8.78 -36.61 -3.62
N GLN A 286 -9.17 -35.59 -2.84
CA GLN A 286 -9.93 -34.48 -3.43
C GLN A 286 -8.97 -33.71 -4.35
N PRO A 287 -9.27 -33.60 -5.66
CA PRO A 287 -8.41 -32.89 -6.59
C PRO A 287 -8.37 -31.42 -6.19
N ILE A 288 -7.30 -30.74 -6.60
CA ILE A 288 -7.02 -29.35 -6.24
C ILE A 288 -8.10 -28.45 -6.86
N SER A 289 -9.19 -28.27 -6.11
CA SER A 289 -10.40 -27.52 -6.47
C SER A 289 -10.15 -26.00 -6.61
N THR A 290 -8.92 -25.53 -6.36
CA THR A 290 -8.57 -24.11 -6.39
C THR A 290 -8.74 -23.50 -7.77
N ASP A 291 -8.34 -24.22 -8.82
CA ASP A 291 -8.48 -23.77 -10.21
C ASP A 291 -9.95 -23.57 -10.59
N LEU A 292 -10.82 -24.53 -10.27
CA LEU A 292 -12.25 -24.43 -10.55
C LEU A 292 -12.91 -23.32 -9.73
N LYS A 293 -12.53 -23.17 -8.45
CA LYS A 293 -13.01 -22.05 -7.62
C LYS A 293 -12.58 -20.70 -8.20
N ARG A 294 -11.34 -20.60 -8.70
CA ARG A 294 -10.81 -19.40 -9.35
C ARG A 294 -11.52 -19.12 -10.67
N PHE A 295 -11.73 -20.13 -11.52
CA PHE A 295 -12.53 -20.02 -12.74
C PHE A 295 -13.94 -19.49 -12.46
N ARG A 296 -14.63 -20.06 -11.46
CA ARG A 296 -15.96 -19.61 -11.06
C ARG A 296 -15.96 -18.15 -10.58
N LYS A 297 -14.94 -17.74 -9.82
CA LYS A 297 -14.84 -16.39 -9.24
C LYS A 297 -14.37 -15.32 -10.22
N GLU A 298 -13.37 -15.61 -11.05
CA GLU A 298 -12.70 -14.63 -11.92
C GLU A 298 -13.29 -14.60 -13.33
N TYR A 299 -13.98 -15.65 -13.79
CA TYR A 299 -14.59 -15.70 -15.12
C TYR A 299 -16.12 -15.85 -15.07
N VAL A 300 -16.64 -16.87 -14.40
CA VAL A 300 -18.09 -17.15 -14.41
C VAL A 300 -18.87 -16.01 -13.75
N GLN A 301 -18.49 -15.61 -12.55
CA GLN A 301 -19.19 -14.56 -11.81
C GLN A 301 -19.21 -13.21 -12.57
N PRO A 302 -18.09 -12.67 -13.11
CA PRO A 302 -18.13 -11.42 -13.86
C PRO A 302 -18.88 -11.50 -15.19
N VAL A 303 -19.00 -12.67 -15.81
CA VAL A 303 -19.76 -12.84 -17.06
C VAL A 303 -21.27 -12.95 -16.81
N GLN A 304 -21.66 -13.50 -15.65
CA GLN A 304 -23.07 -13.66 -15.26
C GLN A 304 -23.68 -12.42 -14.59
N LEU A 305 -22.85 -11.48 -14.11
CA LEU A 305 -23.25 -10.20 -13.52
C LEU A 305 -23.47 -9.12 -14.58
#